data_AF-A0A329UEN7-F1
#
_entry.id   AF-A0A329UEN7-F1
#
_cell.length_a   1.000
_cell.length_b   1.000
_cell.length_c   1.000
_cell.angle_alpha   90.00
_cell.angle_beta   90.00
_cell.angle_gamma   90.00
#
_symmetry.space_group_name_H-M   'P 1'
#
loop_
_entity.id
_entity.type
_entity.pdbx_description
1 polymer ?
#
loop_
_entity_poly.entity_id
_entity_poly.type
_entity_poly.pdbx_seq_one_letter_code
_entity_poly.pdbx_strand_id
1 'polypeptide(L)'
;MAILIASTLLETETEAWYSFYVDTMEDVKGLPTSKSTGSSYKVKKFAKPASQAYCIEMAAQYVLDGADEWRLLYAIRDDVADAILKNVEEIKRLVANTSASEQAAAQSASAANASAIAASKSERISTENASSAAASERASRDSAADARTSEGNALTYMNRTADIANQVAGSAASINFAFGPDVDGRFSFFVRRSS
;
A
#
# COMPACT_ATOMS: atom_id res chain seq x y z
N MET A 1 -60.96 7.28 11.01
CA MET A 1 -60.70 6.00 10.30
C MET A 1 -62.03 5.37 9.91
N ALA A 2 -62.51 5.68 8.70
CA ALA A 2 -63.57 4.91 8.06
C ALA A 2 -62.92 3.97 7.04
N ILE A 3 -62.97 2.66 7.33
CA ILE A 3 -62.58 1.62 6.38
C ILE A 3 -63.88 0.98 5.91
N LEU A 4 -64.21 1.18 4.64
CA LEU A 4 -65.31 0.49 3.98
C LEU A 4 -64.77 -0.74 3.26
N ILE A 5 -65.31 -1.90 3.60
CA ILE A 5 -65.00 -3.16 2.91
C ILE A 5 -66.02 -3.31 1.79
N ALA A 6 -65.59 -3.13 0.55
CA ALA A 6 -66.48 -3.16 -0.61
C ALA A 6 -66.76 -4.58 -1.11
N SER A 7 -65.81 -5.50 -0.95
CA SER A 7 -66.01 -6.91 -1.32
C SER A 7 -65.01 -7.84 -0.63
N THR A 8 -65.48 -9.04 -0.26
CA THR A 8 -64.66 -10.20 0.11
C THR A 8 -64.90 -11.30 -0.92
N LEU A 9 -64.19 -11.25 -2.04
CA LEU A 9 -64.28 -12.27 -3.07
C LEU A 9 -63.28 -13.40 -2.77
N LEU A 10 -63.64 -14.64 -3.10
CA LEU A 10 -62.75 -15.81 -3.04
C LEU A 10 -62.06 -15.98 -1.66
N GLU A 11 -62.86 -15.90 -0.60
CA GLU A 11 -62.41 -16.08 0.78
C GLU A 11 -62.26 -17.56 1.19
N THR A 12 -61.31 -17.82 2.08
CA THR A 12 -61.16 -19.06 2.84
C THR A 12 -61.59 -18.82 4.28
N GLU A 13 -61.39 -19.80 5.17
CA GLU A 13 -61.64 -19.61 6.61
C GLU A 13 -60.77 -18.50 7.21
N THR A 14 -59.54 -18.34 6.72
CA THR A 14 -58.53 -17.45 7.32
C THR A 14 -58.15 -16.25 6.47
N GLU A 15 -58.43 -16.26 5.16
CA GLU A 15 -57.93 -15.27 4.20
C GLU A 15 -59.01 -14.81 3.22
N ALA A 16 -58.89 -13.60 2.67
CA ALA A 16 -59.77 -13.10 1.62
C ALA A 16 -59.04 -12.13 0.67
N TRP A 17 -59.55 -12.00 -0.57
CA TRP A 17 -59.23 -10.84 -1.39
C TRP A 17 -60.18 -9.70 -1.06
N TYR A 18 -59.59 -8.58 -0.65
CA TYR A 18 -60.34 -7.40 -0.26
C TYR A 18 -60.33 -6.32 -1.34
N SER A 19 -61.40 -5.53 -1.37
CA SER A 19 -61.43 -4.19 -1.97
C SER A 19 -61.82 -3.19 -0.88
N PHE A 20 -60.92 -2.29 -0.50
CA PHE A 20 -61.16 -1.27 0.53
C PHE A 20 -61.39 0.10 -0.09
N TYR A 21 -62.18 0.93 0.59
CA TYR A 21 -62.14 2.38 0.44
C TYR A 21 -61.71 2.99 1.77
N VAL A 22 -60.71 3.87 1.72
CA VAL A 22 -60.15 4.56 2.87
C VAL A 22 -60.11 6.06 2.63
N ASP A 23 -60.29 6.85 3.68
CA ASP A 23 -60.31 8.31 3.58
C ASP A 23 -58.91 8.86 3.32
N THR A 24 -57.93 8.46 4.14
CA THR A 24 -56.59 9.06 4.15
C THR A 24 -55.47 8.07 3.81
N MET A 25 -54.27 8.60 3.50
CA MET A 25 -53.09 7.76 3.27
C MET A 25 -52.63 7.01 4.54
N GLU A 26 -52.83 7.58 5.73
CA GLU A 26 -52.47 6.92 6.98
C GLU A 26 -53.34 5.67 7.24
N ASP A 27 -54.60 5.69 6.82
CA ASP A 27 -55.50 4.54 6.94
C ASP A 27 -55.02 3.33 6.08
N VAL A 28 -54.28 3.57 4.99
CA VAL A 28 -53.70 2.50 4.15
C VAL A 28 -52.72 1.63 4.95
N LYS A 29 -51.94 2.24 5.85
CA LYS A 29 -50.97 1.53 6.69
C LYS A 29 -51.65 0.62 7.73
N GLY A 30 -52.89 0.93 8.08
CA GLY A 30 -53.70 0.15 9.04
C GLY A 30 -54.54 -0.95 8.38
N LEU A 31 -54.44 -1.14 7.07
CA LEU A 31 -55.15 -2.20 6.35
C LEU A 31 -54.58 -3.59 6.68
N PRO A 32 -55.38 -4.66 6.56
CA PRO A 32 -54.89 -6.01 6.71
C PRO A 32 -53.82 -6.36 5.67
N THR A 33 -52.99 -7.32 6.04
CA THR A 33 -51.96 -7.95 5.20
C THR A 33 -52.11 -9.47 5.30
N SER A 34 -51.22 -10.23 4.68
CA SER A 34 -51.18 -11.70 4.81
C SER A 34 -50.81 -12.17 6.23
N LYS A 35 -50.30 -11.27 7.07
CA LYS A 35 -49.83 -11.57 8.44
C LYS A 35 -50.60 -10.85 9.54
N SER A 36 -51.39 -9.84 9.20
CA SER A 36 -52.14 -9.02 10.16
C SER A 36 -53.55 -8.76 9.67
N THR A 37 -54.53 -8.77 10.58
CA THR A 37 -55.91 -8.35 10.27
C THR A 37 -56.05 -6.82 10.21
N GLY A 38 -54.96 -6.08 10.36
CA GLY A 38 -54.96 -4.62 10.37
C GLY A 38 -55.57 -4.04 11.65
N SER A 39 -55.79 -2.74 11.65
CA SER A 39 -56.27 -1.97 12.80
C SER A 39 -57.80 -1.93 12.92
N SER A 40 -58.53 -2.41 11.91
CA SER A 40 -60.00 -2.37 11.87
C SER A 40 -60.63 -3.56 12.58
N TYR A 41 -61.58 -3.30 13.48
CA TYR A 41 -62.37 -4.35 14.13
C TYR A 41 -63.32 -5.09 13.17
N LYS A 42 -63.62 -4.50 12.00
CA LYS A 42 -64.51 -5.08 10.97
C LYS A 42 -63.81 -6.12 10.10
N VAL A 43 -62.48 -6.13 10.07
CA VAL A 43 -61.68 -7.08 9.32
C VAL A 43 -61.35 -8.26 10.24
N LYS A 44 -61.67 -9.48 9.80
CA LYS A 44 -61.46 -10.71 10.60
C LYS A 44 -60.55 -11.73 9.93
N LYS A 45 -60.23 -11.54 8.65
CA LYS A 45 -59.39 -12.45 7.85
C LYS A 45 -58.19 -11.71 7.31
N PHE A 46 -57.10 -12.43 7.08
CA PHE A 46 -55.90 -11.89 6.45
C PHE A 46 -56.18 -11.51 4.98
N ALA A 47 -55.46 -10.51 4.49
CA ALA A 47 -55.55 -10.08 3.10
C ALA A 47 -54.61 -10.89 2.23
N LYS A 48 -55.13 -11.43 1.13
CA LYS A 48 -54.30 -12.09 0.11
C LYS A 48 -53.55 -11.05 -0.74
N PRO A 49 -52.34 -11.37 -1.25
CA PRO A 49 -51.68 -10.56 -2.25
C PRO A 49 -52.61 -10.24 -3.42
N ALA A 50 -52.46 -9.06 -4.02
CA ALA A 50 -53.39 -8.49 -5.00
C ALA A 50 -54.73 -7.96 -4.44
N SER A 51 -54.93 -7.96 -3.12
CA SER A 51 -56.02 -7.16 -2.51
C SER A 51 -55.83 -5.68 -2.84
N GLN A 52 -56.93 -4.94 -2.97
CA GLN A 52 -56.94 -3.57 -3.47
C GLN A 52 -57.50 -2.60 -2.44
N ALA A 53 -57.03 -1.36 -2.47
CA ALA A 53 -57.56 -0.27 -1.66
C ALA A 53 -57.58 1.03 -2.48
N TYR A 54 -58.67 1.78 -2.38
CA TYR A 54 -58.77 3.11 -2.96
C TYR A 54 -58.68 4.15 -1.84
N CYS A 55 -57.68 5.02 -1.91
CA CYS A 55 -57.51 6.16 -1.01
C CYS A 55 -58.20 7.38 -1.62
N ILE A 56 -59.23 7.88 -0.93
CA ILE A 56 -60.09 8.97 -1.41
C ILE A 56 -59.32 10.30 -1.44
N GLU A 57 -58.58 10.63 -0.38
CA GLU A 57 -57.74 11.84 -0.28
C GLU A 57 -56.75 11.94 -1.45
N MET A 58 -56.11 10.83 -1.79
CA MET A 58 -55.10 10.79 -2.85
C MET A 58 -55.68 10.53 -4.25
N ALA A 59 -56.98 10.19 -4.34
CA ALA A 59 -57.63 9.67 -5.54
C ALA A 59 -56.81 8.56 -6.23
N ALA A 60 -56.26 7.65 -5.43
CA ALA A 60 -55.23 6.71 -5.87
C ALA A 60 -55.51 5.29 -5.39
N GLN A 61 -55.17 4.31 -6.24
CA GLN A 61 -55.38 2.89 -5.94
C GLN A 61 -54.08 2.26 -5.43
N TYR A 62 -54.19 1.42 -4.43
CA TYR A 62 -53.12 0.65 -3.82
C TYR A 62 -53.41 -0.84 -3.97
N VAL A 63 -52.35 -1.63 -4.04
CA VAL A 63 -52.39 -3.09 -4.09
C VAL A 63 -51.45 -3.65 -3.03
N LEU A 64 -51.89 -4.70 -2.34
CA LEU A 64 -51.04 -5.48 -1.45
C LEU A 64 -50.07 -6.30 -2.31
N ASP A 65 -48.79 -5.98 -2.23
CA ASP A 65 -47.73 -6.65 -2.99
C ASP A 65 -47.33 -8.01 -2.37
N GLY A 66 -46.38 -8.70 -3.01
CA GLY A 66 -45.85 -9.96 -2.51
C GLY A 66 -44.92 -9.83 -1.30
N ALA A 67 -44.51 -8.61 -0.95
CA ALA A 67 -43.67 -8.30 0.23
C ALA A 67 -44.51 -8.01 1.49
N ASP A 68 -45.84 -8.13 1.39
CA ASP A 68 -46.80 -7.83 2.45
C ASP A 68 -46.97 -6.33 2.74
N GLU A 69 -46.72 -5.49 1.74
CA GLU A 69 -46.86 -4.04 1.83
C GLU A 69 -47.89 -3.47 0.85
N TRP A 70 -48.64 -2.48 1.30
CA TRP A 70 -49.57 -1.74 0.43
C TRP A 70 -48.79 -0.74 -0.42
N ARG A 71 -48.73 -0.99 -1.73
CA ARG A 71 -48.00 -0.18 -2.70
C ARG A 71 -48.97 0.50 -3.66
N LEU A 72 -48.61 1.70 -4.12
CA LEU A 72 -49.43 2.40 -5.10
C LEU A 72 -49.46 1.63 -6.41
N LEU A 73 -50.65 1.41 -6.95
CA LEU A 73 -50.87 0.79 -8.25
C LEU A 73 -50.65 1.85 -9.32
N TYR A 74 -49.56 1.70 -10.07
CA TYR A 74 -49.29 2.51 -11.25
C TYR A 74 -49.65 1.73 -12.51
N ALA A 75 -50.40 2.37 -13.41
CA ALA A 75 -50.46 1.94 -14.80
C ALA A 75 -49.29 2.59 -15.54
N ILE A 76 -48.39 1.76 -16.09
CA ILE A 76 -47.31 2.21 -16.96
C ILE A 76 -47.73 1.88 -18.38
N ARG A 77 -47.50 2.82 -19.32
CA ARG A 77 -47.76 2.58 -20.74
C ARG A 77 -46.78 1.51 -21.25
N ASP A 78 -47.27 0.58 -22.08
CA ASP A 78 -46.51 -0.60 -22.50
C ASP A 78 -45.12 -0.26 -23.07
N ASP A 79 -45.02 0.77 -23.90
CA ASP A 79 -43.75 1.24 -24.47
C ASP A 79 -42.75 1.74 -23.41
N VAL A 80 -43.23 2.35 -22.32
CA VAL A 80 -42.40 2.80 -21.20
C VAL A 80 -41.96 1.60 -20.37
N ALA A 81 -42.85 0.64 -20.13
CA ALA A 81 -42.50 -0.60 -19.44
C ALA A 81 -41.43 -1.40 -20.21
N ASP A 82 -41.59 -1.53 -21.53
CA ASP A 82 -40.63 -2.18 -22.41
C ASP A 82 -39.28 -1.44 -22.45
N ALA A 83 -39.30 -0.10 -22.50
CA ALA A 83 -38.09 0.71 -22.44
C ALA A 83 -37.34 0.52 -21.11
N ILE A 84 -38.05 0.52 -19.98
CA ILE A 84 -37.47 0.23 -18.66
C ILE A 84 -36.84 -1.16 -18.67
N LEU A 85 -37.57 -2.18 -19.13
CA LEU A 85 -37.10 -3.56 -19.12
C LEU A 85 -35.83 -3.74 -19.98
N LYS A 86 -35.80 -3.12 -21.16
CA LYS A 86 -34.65 -3.17 -22.07
C LYS A 86 -33.42 -2.45 -21.50
N ASN A 87 -33.63 -1.35 -20.78
CA ASN A 87 -32.55 -0.54 -20.20
C ASN A 87 -31.96 -1.16 -18.92
N VAL A 88 -32.68 -2.06 -18.24
CA VAL A 88 -32.18 -2.72 -17.01
C VAL A 88 -30.88 -3.48 -17.28
N GLU A 89 -30.78 -4.23 -18.37
CA GLU A 89 -29.57 -4.99 -18.70
C GLU A 89 -28.40 -4.06 -19.08
N GLU A 90 -28.69 -2.96 -19.77
CA GLU A 90 -27.67 -1.95 -20.08
C GLU A 90 -27.14 -1.28 -18.80
N ILE A 91 -28.03 -0.93 -17.86
CA ILE A 91 -27.65 -0.37 -16.56
C ILE A 91 -26.77 -1.36 -15.78
N LYS A 92 -27.15 -2.64 -15.71
CA LYS A 92 -26.34 -3.68 -15.05
C LYS A 92 -24.94 -3.76 -15.66
N ARG A 93 -24.84 -3.72 -17.00
CA ARG A 93 -23.55 -3.75 -17.70
C ARG A 93 -22.70 -2.52 -17.39
N LEU A 94 -23.30 -1.33 -17.38
CA LEU A 94 -22.61 -0.09 -17.05
C LEU A 94 -22.07 -0.10 -15.62
N VAL A 95 -22.86 -0.60 -14.66
CA VAL A 95 -22.42 -0.76 -13.27
C VAL A 95 -21.22 -1.70 -13.18
N ALA A 96 -21.28 -2.87 -13.82
CA ALA A 96 -20.18 -3.83 -13.80
C ALA A 96 -18.89 -3.27 -14.41
N ASN A 97 -18.98 -2.58 -15.55
CA ASN A 97 -17.83 -1.95 -16.19
C ASN A 97 -17.22 -0.84 -15.33
N THR A 98 -18.07 -0.05 -14.66
CA THR A 98 -17.62 1.03 -13.77
C THR A 98 -16.84 0.45 -12.59
N SER A 99 -17.36 -0.60 -11.93
CA SER A 99 -16.65 -1.28 -10.85
C SER A 99 -15.31 -1.87 -11.28
N ALA A 100 -15.23 -2.46 -12.48
CA ALA A 100 -13.98 -2.96 -13.02
C ALA A 100 -12.96 -1.82 -13.29
N SER A 101 -13.44 -0.69 -13.82
CA SER A 101 -12.61 0.50 -14.06
C SER A 101 -12.07 1.10 -12.75
N GLU A 102 -12.89 1.18 -11.70
CA GLU A 102 -12.48 1.65 -10.38
C GLU A 102 -11.39 0.76 -9.78
N GLN A 103 -11.52 -0.57 -9.90
CA GLN A 103 -10.51 -1.51 -9.44
C GLN A 103 -9.19 -1.36 -10.21
N ALA A 104 -9.26 -1.22 -11.54
CA ALA A 104 -8.08 -1.01 -12.38
C ALA A 104 -7.36 0.31 -12.02
N ALA A 105 -8.11 1.37 -11.74
CA ALA A 105 -7.56 2.65 -11.29
C ALA A 105 -6.87 2.51 -9.91
N ALA A 106 -7.48 1.80 -8.96
CA ALA A 106 -6.89 1.55 -7.64
C ALA A 106 -5.60 0.71 -7.71
N GLN A 107 -5.57 -0.31 -8.57
CA GLN A 107 -4.36 -1.09 -8.83
C GLN A 107 -3.26 -0.23 -9.46
N SER A 108 -3.61 0.62 -10.43
CA SER A 108 -2.67 1.53 -11.09
C SER A 108 -2.08 2.54 -10.10
N ALA A 109 -2.89 3.12 -9.22
CA ALA A 109 -2.42 4.01 -8.16
C ALA A 109 -1.46 3.31 -7.18
N SER A 110 -1.76 2.06 -6.82
CA SER A 110 -0.91 1.25 -5.94
C SER A 110 0.44 0.93 -6.60
N ALA A 111 0.43 0.57 -7.88
CA ALA A 111 1.64 0.31 -8.66
C ALA A 111 2.50 1.57 -8.84
N ALA A 112 1.87 2.73 -9.06
CA ALA A 112 2.57 4.01 -9.14
C ALA A 112 3.24 4.35 -7.80
N ASN A 113 2.56 4.16 -6.67
CA ASN A 113 3.14 4.39 -5.35
C ASN A 113 4.32 3.45 -5.05
N ALA A 114 4.19 2.16 -5.37
CA ALA A 114 5.28 1.20 -5.25
C ALA A 114 6.49 1.60 -6.09
N SER A 115 6.25 2.10 -7.31
CA SER A 115 7.30 2.60 -8.21
C SER A 115 8.00 3.84 -7.64
N ALA A 116 7.25 4.78 -7.05
CA ALA A 116 7.81 5.96 -6.41
C ALA A 116 8.71 5.61 -5.20
N ILE A 117 8.30 4.63 -4.40
CA ILE A 117 9.11 4.10 -3.29
C ILE A 117 10.40 3.46 -3.81
N ALA A 118 10.31 2.64 -4.86
CA ALA A 118 11.47 1.99 -5.47
C ALA A 118 12.46 3.00 -6.06
N ALA A 119 11.96 4.06 -6.72
CA ALA A 119 12.76 5.16 -7.23
C ALA A 119 13.50 5.89 -6.10
N SER A 120 12.77 6.25 -5.03
CA SER A 120 13.36 6.93 -3.85
C SER A 120 14.44 6.07 -3.18
N LYS A 121 14.21 4.76 -3.08
CA LYS A 121 15.21 3.82 -2.57
C LYS A 121 16.46 3.76 -3.46
N SER A 122 16.26 3.76 -4.77
CA SER A 122 17.36 3.71 -5.75
C SER A 122 18.20 4.99 -5.70
N GLU A 123 17.55 6.15 -5.57
CA GLU A 123 18.23 7.43 -5.38
C GLU A 123 19.11 7.41 -4.12
N ARG A 124 18.56 6.94 -3.00
CA ARG A 124 19.33 6.81 -1.76
C ARG A 124 20.57 5.92 -1.92
N ILE A 125 20.41 4.73 -2.52
CA ILE A 125 21.54 3.82 -2.79
C ILE A 125 22.58 4.50 -3.68
N SER A 126 22.15 5.27 -4.69
CA SER A 126 23.07 6.03 -5.54
C SER A 126 23.87 7.06 -4.75
N THR A 127 23.24 7.79 -3.82
CA THR A 127 23.94 8.77 -2.97
C THR A 127 24.93 8.10 -2.00
N GLU A 128 24.58 6.94 -1.44
CA GLU A 128 25.45 6.15 -0.57
C GLU A 128 26.66 5.60 -1.34
N ASN A 129 26.45 5.12 -2.56
CA ASN A 129 27.53 4.66 -3.44
C ASN A 129 28.48 5.79 -3.83
N ALA A 130 27.95 6.97 -4.17
CA ALA A 130 28.77 8.14 -4.47
C ALA A 130 29.62 8.57 -3.25
N SER A 131 29.02 8.53 -2.05
CA SER A 131 29.73 8.84 -0.79
C SER A 131 30.83 7.83 -0.50
N SER A 132 30.56 6.54 -0.68
CA SER A 132 31.53 5.46 -0.52
C SER A 132 32.69 5.58 -1.50
N ALA A 133 32.41 5.87 -2.79
CA ALA A 133 33.42 6.09 -3.80
C ALA A 133 34.34 7.27 -3.46
N ALA A 134 33.77 8.41 -3.01
CA ALA A 134 34.55 9.56 -2.57
C ALA A 134 35.42 9.26 -1.33
N ALA A 135 34.92 8.45 -0.40
CA ALA A 135 35.71 8.01 0.75
C ALA A 135 36.87 7.10 0.34
N SER A 136 36.63 6.14 -0.57
CA SER A 136 37.67 5.28 -1.13
C SER A 136 38.73 6.05 -1.91
N GLU A 137 38.33 7.09 -2.66
CA GLU A 137 39.27 7.97 -3.35
C GLU A 137 40.18 8.70 -2.37
N ARG A 138 39.63 9.27 -1.28
CA ARG A 138 40.43 9.94 -0.24
C ARG A 138 41.41 8.98 0.42
N ALA A 139 40.95 7.82 0.86
CA ALA A 139 41.80 6.80 1.49
C ALA A 139 42.96 6.36 0.56
N SER A 140 42.68 6.25 -0.75
CA SER A 140 43.70 5.92 -1.75
C SER A 140 44.74 7.04 -1.90
N ARG A 141 44.31 8.30 -1.89
CA ARG A 141 45.21 9.47 -1.94
C ARG A 141 46.09 9.55 -0.69
N ASP A 142 45.52 9.34 0.48
CA ASP A 142 46.25 9.36 1.75
C ASP A 142 47.31 8.24 1.78
N SER A 143 46.93 7.03 1.38
CA SER A 143 47.86 5.90 1.26
C SER A 143 49.00 6.18 0.27
N ALA A 144 48.72 6.84 -0.84
CA ALA A 144 49.75 7.25 -1.80
C ALA A 144 50.69 8.33 -1.24
N ALA A 145 50.18 9.25 -0.42
CA ALA A 145 51.00 10.26 0.26
C ALA A 145 51.90 9.63 1.34
N ASP A 146 51.38 8.67 2.10
CA ASP A 146 52.15 7.92 3.09
C ASP A 146 53.25 7.09 2.44
N ALA A 147 52.96 6.44 1.31
CA ALA A 147 53.95 5.69 0.53
C ALA A 147 55.11 6.59 0.07
N ARG A 148 54.80 7.77 -0.51
CA ARG A 148 55.83 8.75 -0.92
C ARG A 148 56.66 9.24 0.26
N THR A 149 56.03 9.46 1.40
CA THR A 149 56.74 9.88 2.63
C THR A 149 57.69 8.78 3.10
N SER A 150 57.23 7.53 3.09
CA SER A 150 58.06 6.36 3.43
C SER A 150 59.24 6.18 2.48
N GLU A 151 59.02 6.30 1.17
CA GLU A 151 60.08 6.26 0.15
C GLU A 151 61.13 7.35 0.38
N GLY A 152 60.71 8.60 0.64
CA GLY A 152 61.62 9.72 0.94
C GLY A 152 62.46 9.48 2.20
N ASN A 153 61.84 8.93 3.25
CA ASN A 153 62.54 8.55 4.46
C ASN A 153 63.57 7.43 4.19
N ALA A 154 63.18 6.39 3.45
CA ALA A 154 64.08 5.29 3.09
C ALA A 154 65.30 5.76 2.28
N LEU A 155 65.10 6.64 1.29
CA LEU A 155 66.20 7.27 0.55
C LEU A 155 67.13 8.08 1.46
N THR A 156 66.56 8.83 2.41
CA THR A 156 67.33 9.61 3.39
C THR A 156 68.20 8.71 4.27
N TYR A 157 67.64 7.61 4.77
CA TYR A 157 68.40 6.64 5.56
C TYR A 157 69.51 5.97 4.74
N MET A 158 69.23 5.59 3.49
CA MET A 158 70.22 5.00 2.60
C MET A 158 71.39 5.96 2.32
N ASN A 159 71.11 7.23 1.98
CA ASN A 159 72.15 8.24 1.76
C ASN A 159 73.01 8.44 3.00
N ARG A 160 72.39 8.56 4.18
CA ARG A 160 73.13 8.71 5.44
C ARG A 160 74.01 7.50 5.75
N THR A 161 73.54 6.30 5.42
CA THR A 161 74.30 5.05 5.59
C THR A 161 75.51 5.02 4.65
N ALA A 162 75.34 5.44 3.40
CA ALA A 162 76.42 5.55 2.43
C ALA A 162 77.47 6.59 2.87
N ASP A 163 77.05 7.75 3.39
CA ASP A 163 77.95 8.76 3.94
C ASP A 163 78.78 8.22 5.12
N ILE A 164 78.14 7.51 6.05
CA ILE A 164 78.84 6.87 7.19
C ILE A 164 79.84 5.83 6.68
N ALA A 165 79.45 4.98 5.73
CA ALA A 165 80.35 3.97 5.16
C ALA A 165 81.58 4.61 4.50
N ASN A 166 81.38 5.70 3.76
CA ASN A 166 82.47 6.47 3.14
C ASN A 166 83.41 7.10 4.18
N GLN A 167 82.87 7.65 5.28
CA GLN A 167 83.68 8.18 6.39
C GLN A 167 84.51 7.09 7.07
N VAL A 168 83.90 5.92 7.34
CA VAL A 168 84.59 4.78 7.95
C VAL A 168 85.71 4.28 7.04
N ALA A 169 85.46 4.13 5.74
CA ALA A 169 86.48 3.73 4.76
C ALA A 169 87.67 4.72 4.73
N GLY A 170 87.40 6.02 4.77
CA GLY A 170 88.44 7.05 4.86
C GLY A 170 89.26 6.99 6.17
N SER A 171 88.62 6.67 7.30
CA SER A 171 89.29 6.54 8.60
C SER A 171 90.08 5.23 8.76
N ALA A 172 89.57 4.11 8.24
CA ALA A 172 90.17 2.78 8.34
C ALA A 172 91.46 2.63 7.51
N ALA A 173 91.64 3.45 6.45
CA ALA A 173 92.87 3.46 5.66
C ALA A 173 94.13 3.90 6.46
N SER A 174 93.95 4.45 7.66
CA SER A 174 95.05 4.98 8.49
C SER A 174 95.35 4.19 9.77
N ILE A 175 94.62 3.11 10.07
CA ILE A 175 94.73 2.37 11.33
C ILE A 175 95.02 0.89 11.04
N ASN A 176 96.28 0.48 11.20
CA ASN A 176 96.70 -0.91 11.06
C ASN A 176 96.43 -1.67 12.35
N PHE A 177 95.54 -2.67 12.33
CA PHE A 177 95.32 -3.57 13.46
C PHE A 177 96.14 -4.86 13.29
N ALA A 178 96.75 -5.33 14.37
CA ALA A 178 97.49 -6.59 14.41
C ALA A 178 96.92 -7.52 15.48
N PHE A 179 96.94 -8.83 15.21
CA PHE A 179 96.53 -9.88 16.14
C PHE A 179 97.76 -10.68 16.59
N GLY A 180 97.98 -10.79 17.89
CA GLY A 180 99.16 -11.46 18.45
C GLY A 180 99.11 -11.53 19.97
N PRO A 181 100.09 -12.20 20.61
CA PRO A 181 100.18 -12.24 22.05
C PRO A 181 100.51 -10.85 22.61
N ASP A 182 99.80 -10.43 23.67
CA ASP A 182 100.16 -9.25 24.46
C ASP A 182 101.43 -9.51 25.30
N VAL A 183 101.80 -8.49 26.08
CA VAL A 183 102.93 -8.53 27.02
C VAL A 183 102.82 -9.64 28.08
N ASP A 184 101.62 -10.18 28.29
CA ASP A 184 101.33 -11.27 29.23
C ASP A 184 101.10 -12.61 28.51
N GLY A 185 101.32 -12.69 27.19
CA GLY A 185 101.23 -13.90 26.38
C GLY A 185 99.82 -14.28 25.94
N ARG A 186 98.81 -13.44 26.14
CA ARG A 186 97.42 -13.69 25.71
C ARG A 186 97.16 -13.08 24.34
N PHE A 187 96.53 -13.83 23.44
CA PHE A 187 96.23 -13.34 22.10
C PHE A 187 95.12 -12.30 22.10
N SER A 188 95.43 -11.07 21.68
CA SER A 188 94.48 -9.95 21.57
C SER A 188 94.73 -9.10 20.31
N PHE A 189 93.81 -8.20 20.01
CA PHE A 189 93.93 -7.22 18.91
C PHE A 189 94.49 -5.89 19.43
N PHE A 190 95.47 -5.32 18.72
CA PHE A 190 96.06 -4.02 19.08
C PHE A 190 96.21 -3.09 17.88
N VAL A 191 96.18 -1.78 18.16
CA VAL A 191 96.39 -0.73 17.18
C VAL A 191 97.89 -0.52 16.97
N ARG A 192 98.37 -0.68 15.74
CA ARG A 192 99.76 -0.42 15.35
C ARG A 192 99.91 1.06 15.00
N ARG A 193 100.56 1.85 15.85
CA ARG A 193 101.00 3.20 15.47
C ARG A 193 102.15 3.08 14.48
N SER A 194 101.95 3.58 13.26
CA SER A 194 103.02 3.84 12.31
C SER A 194 103.98 4.88 12.90
N SER A 195 105.27 4.53 13.02
CA SER A 195 106.36 5.50 13.27
C SER A 195 106.63 6.32 12.02
#